data_AF-A0A450Y8R8-F1
#
_entry.id   AF-A0A450Y8R8-F1
#
_cell.length_a   1.000
_cell.length_b   1.000
_cell.length_c   1.000
_cell.angle_alpha   90.00
_cell.angle_beta   90.00
_cell.angle_gamma   90.00
#
_symmetry.space_group_name_H-M   'P 1'
#
loop_
_entity.id
_entity.type
_entity.pdbx_description
1 polymer ?
#
loop_
_entity_poly.entity_id
_entity_poly.type
_entity_poly.pdbx_seq_one_letter_code
_entity_poly.pdbx_strand_id
1 'polypeptide(L)' 'MNTPHPLHDPIVEEIHATRERLAKRYNNDLAAYSRAAESHCRALGFDIMEEPRQEPIREYPRKPAQKITVP' A
#
# COMPACT_ATOMS: atom_id res chain seq x y z
N MET A 1 -20.14 -19.35 -12.30
CA MET A 1 -20.97 -18.51 -11.40
C MET A 1 -20.04 -17.50 -10.75
N ASN A 2 -20.00 -16.26 -11.26
CA ASN A 2 -19.23 -15.19 -10.63
C ASN A 2 -20.11 -14.59 -9.53
N THR A 3 -19.88 -14.99 -8.29
CA THR A 3 -20.58 -14.36 -7.16
C THR A 3 -20.04 -12.94 -6.99
N PRO A 4 -20.90 -11.90 -7.01
CA PRO A 4 -20.45 -10.54 -6.74
C PRO A 4 -19.88 -10.54 -5.32
N HIS A 5 -18.59 -10.24 -5.19
CA HIS A 5 -17.97 -10.08 -3.89
C HIS A 5 -18.73 -8.96 -3.15
N PRO A 6 -19.06 -9.16 -1.86
CA PRO A 6 -19.73 -8.13 -1.09
C PRO A 6 -18.89 -6.86 -1.14
N LEU A 7 -19.53 -5.74 -1.52
CA LEU A 7 -18.88 -4.42 -1.58
C LEU A 7 -18.29 -4.01 -0.22
N HIS A 8 -18.76 -4.64 0.86
CA HIS A 8 -18.27 -4.47 2.23
C HIS A 8 -17.60 -5.76 2.71
N ASP A 9 -16.27 -5.73 2.70
CA ASP A 9 -15.45 -6.70 3.43
C ASP A 9 -15.17 -6.11 4.82
N PRO A 10 -15.55 -6.79 5.92
CA PRO A 10 -15.34 -6.28 7.28
C PRO A 10 -13.86 -6.04 7.61
N ILE A 11 -12.94 -6.79 7.01
CA ILE A 11 -11.50 -6.58 7.18
C ILE A 11 -11.09 -5.27 6.49
N VAL A 12 -11.63 -5.01 5.30
CA VAL A 12 -11.34 -3.77 4.55
C VAL A 12 -11.84 -2.55 5.33
N GLU A 13 -13.05 -2.62 5.91
CA GLU A 13 -13.58 -1.55 6.77
C GLU A 13 -12.70 -1.31 8.00
N GLU A 14 -12.26 -2.37 8.69
CA GLU A 14 -11.36 -2.25 9.83
C GLU A 14 -10.03 -1.58 9.45
N ILE A 15 -9.48 -1.94 8.29
CA ILE A 15 -8.27 -1.33 7.75
C ILE A 15 -8.50 0.16 7.47
N HIS A 16 -9.62 0.54 6.85
CA HIS A 16 -9.94 1.94 6.57
C HIS A 16 -10.13 2.76 7.85
N ALA A 17 -10.89 2.24 8.82
CA ALA A 17 -11.09 2.89 10.12
C ALA A 17 -9.76 3.09 10.87
N THR A 18 -8.88 2.08 10.82
CA THR A 18 -7.54 2.16 11.42
C THR A 18 -6.69 3.23 10.73
N ARG A 19 -6.68 3.26 9.39
CA ARG A 19 -5.96 4.28 8.62
C ARG A 19 -6.45 5.69 8.93
N GLU A 20 -7.76 5.91 8.98
CA GLU A 20 -8.33 7.22 9.28
C GLU A 20 -7.99 7.69 10.70
N ARG A 21 -8.07 6.80 11.69
CA ARG A 21 -7.69 7.10 13.08
C ARG A 21 -6.23 7.50 13.19
N LEU A 22 -5.34 6.79 12.48
CA LEU A 22 -3.92 7.07 12.48
C LEU A 22 -3.61 8.38 11.75
N ALA A 23 -4.24 8.62 10.61
CA ALA A 23 -4.12 9.88 9.86
C ALA A 23 -4.51 11.09 10.71
N LYS A 24 -5.62 11.01 11.46
CA LYS A 24 -6.03 12.05 12.42
C LYS A 24 -5.01 12.22 13.55
N ARG A 25 -4.56 11.12 14.16
CA ARG A 25 -3.60 11.15 15.28
C ARG A 25 -2.27 11.82 14.91
N TYR A 26 -1.81 11.61 13.68
CA TYR A 26 -0.53 12.14 13.21
C TYR A 26 -0.69 13.34 12.26
N ASN A 27 -1.88 13.97 12.19
CA ASN A 27 -2.14 15.12 11.31
C ASN A 27 -1.73 14.88 9.84
N ASN A 28 -1.95 13.67 9.32
CA ASN A 28 -1.49 13.22 8.01
C ASN A 28 0.04 13.27 7.80
N ASP A 29 0.84 13.36 8.87
CA ASP A 29 2.29 13.22 8.82
C ASP A 29 2.66 11.73 8.71
N LEU A 30 2.92 11.30 7.48
CA LEU A 30 3.33 9.94 7.16
C LEU A 30 4.66 9.57 7.85
N ALA A 31 5.58 10.52 8.03
CA ALA A 31 6.86 10.27 8.67
C ALA A 31 6.68 10.06 10.19
N ALA A 32 5.81 10.85 10.83
CA ALA A 32 5.46 10.63 12.23
C ALA A 32 4.79 9.26 12.45
N TYR A 33 3.89 8.86 11.54
CA TYR A 33 3.27 7.55 11.59
C TYR A 33 4.30 6.41 11.41
N SER A 34 5.19 6.50 10.41
CA SER A 34 6.25 5.50 10.19
C SER A 34 7.10 5.28 11.44
N ARG A 35 7.59 6.37 12.03
CA ARG A 35 8.40 6.31 13.27
C ARG A 35 7.66 5.66 14.43
N ALA A 36 6.37 5.96 14.59
CA ALA A 36 5.56 5.36 15.64
C ALA A 36 5.32 3.85 15.40
N ALA A 37 5.06 3.45 14.15
CA ALA A 37 4.93 2.04 13.78
C ALA A 37 6.24 1.29 14.01
N GLU A 38 7.38 1.83 13.58
CA GLU A 38 8.70 1.26 13.81
C GLU A 38 9.00 1.09 15.31
N SER A 39 8.73 2.12 16.11
CA SER A 39 8.92 2.05 17.56
C SER A 39 8.06 0.95 18.19
N HIS A 40 6.83 0.77 17.71
CA HIS A 40 5.94 -0.27 18.21
C HIS A 40 6.44 -1.67 17.85
N CYS A 41 6.86 -1.88 16.60
CA CYS A 41 7.47 -3.14 16.15
C CYS A 41 8.71 -3.50 16.97
N ARG A 42 9.61 -2.53 17.21
CA ARG A 42 10.80 -2.74 18.04
C ARG A 42 10.45 -3.10 19.49
N ALA A 43 9.43 -2.46 20.07
CA ALA A 43 8.97 -2.77 21.43
C ALA A 43 8.40 -4.20 21.56
N LEU A 44 7.87 -4.75 20.46
CA LEU A 44 7.41 -6.14 20.38
C LEU A 44 8.56 -7.13 20.06
N GLY A 45 9.79 -6.66 19.91
CA GLY A 45 10.96 -7.48 19.61
C GLY A 45 11.12 -7.82 18.13
N PHE A 46 10.36 -7.18 17.24
CA PHE A 46 10.55 -7.34 15.80
C PHE A 46 11.76 -6.53 15.34
N ASP A 47 12.59 -7.16 14.51
CA ASP A 47 13.65 -6.47 13.80
C ASP A 47 13.09 -5.89 12.49
N ILE A 48 13.43 -4.64 12.21
CA ILE A 48 12.90 -3.92 11.05
C ILE A 48 13.94 -4.01 9.96
N MET A 49 13.71 -4.88 8.98
CA MET A 49 14.53 -4.88 7.77
C MET A 49 14.17 -3.67 6.91
N GLU A 50 15.13 -2.77 6.73
CA GLU A 50 15.07 -1.82 5.62
C GLU A 50 15.18 -2.61 4.32
N GLU A 51 14.14 -2.55 3.49
CA GLU A 51 14.22 -3.08 2.14
C GLU A 51 15.32 -2.29 1.41
N PRO A 52 16.29 -2.95 0.75
CA PRO A 52 17.28 -2.24 -0.05
C PRO A 52 16.51 -1.39 -1.07
N ARG A 53 16.80 -0.08 -1.09
CA ARG A 53 16.16 0.87 -2.03
C ARG A 53 16.10 0.24 -3.41
N GLN A 54 14.90 -0.12 -3.85
CA GLN A 54 14.70 -0.64 -5.19
C GLN A 54 15.29 0.38 -6.16
N GLU A 55 16.29 -0.04 -6.94
CA GLU A 55 16.82 0.79 -8.01
C GLU A 55 15.65 1.27 -8.90
N PRO A 56 15.73 2.50 -9.45
CA PRO A 56 14.64 3.08 -10.21
C PRO A 56 14.16 2.09 -11.27
N ILE A 57 12.84 1.87 -11.27
CA ILE A 57 12.13 0.99 -12.20
C ILE A 57 12.73 1.19 -13.58
N ARG A 58 13.43 0.17 -14.11
CA ARG A 58 13.87 0.17 -15.50
C ARG A 58 12.63 0.41 -16.35
N GLU A 59 12.57 1.55 -17.03
CA GLU A 59 11.53 1.84 -18.02
C GLU A 59 11.56 0.71 -19.05
N TYR A 60 10.56 -0.18 -18.98
CA TYR A 60 10.34 -1.11 -20.07
C TYR A 60 9.86 -0.29 -21.28
N PRO A 61 10.53 -0.36 -22.44
CA PRO A 61 10.10 0.40 -23.60
C PRO A 61 8.66 0.01 -23.95
N ARG A 62 7.76 1.00 -23.92
CA ARG A 62 6.41 0.84 -24.47
C ARG A 62 6.55 0.35 -25.91
N LYS A 63 6.18 -0.90 -26.17
CA LYS A 63 6.00 -1.37 -27.54
C LYS A 63 4.92 -0.48 -28.17
N PRO A 64 5.16 0.14 -29.34
CA PRO A 64 4.13 0.93 -30.01
C PRO A 64 2.94 0.02 -30.30
N ALA A 65 1.74 0.54 -30.00
CA ALA A 65 0.48 -0.17 -30.20
C ALA A 65 0.42 -0.73 -31.63
N GLN A 66 0.32 -2.06 -31.75
CA GLN A 66 0.01 -2.68 -33.03
C GLN A 66 -1.35 -2.15 -33.47
N LYS A 67 -1.36 -1.42 -34.59
CA LYS A 67 -2.59 -0.96 -35.21
C LYS A 67 -3.35 -2.19 -35.70
N ILE A 68 -4.36 -2.59 -34.93
CA ILE A 68 -5.33 -3.59 -35.37
C ILE A 68 -6.11 -2.93 -36.51
N THR A 69 -5.76 -3.28 -37.74
CA THR A 69 -6.60 -2.97 -38.91
C THR A 69 -7.60 -4.10 -39.00
N VAL A 70 -8.86 -3.81 -38.67
CA VAL A 70 -9.98 -4.73 -38.87
C VAL A 70 -10.48 -4.54 -40.32
N PRO A 71 -10.73 -5.64 -41.07
CA PRO A 71 -11.23 -5.58 -42.44
C PRO A 71 -12.66 -5.04 -42.53
#